data_AF-A0A9R1I3M4-F1
#
_entry.id   AF-A0A9R1I3M4-F1
#
_cell.length_a   1.000
_cell.length_b   1.000
_cell.length_c   1.000
_cell.angle_alpha   90.00
_cell.angle_beta   90.00
_cell.angle_gamma   90.00
#
_symmetry.space_group_name_H-M   'P 1'
#
loop_
_entity.id
_entity.type
_entity.pdbx_description
1 polymer ?
#
loop_
_entity_poly.entity_id
_entity_poly.type
_entity_poly.pdbx_seq_one_letter_code
_entity_poly.pdbx_strand_id
1 'polypeptide(L)'
;MQGIEVASREKQRANESTRILSGIEITEGSIAVASLHQLTGLRKLAIYKLKVQKGSQTSTQLRSSIEHLCSCGLQTLVINDEGSDFINTLDSMPAPPRYLIALELSGKLERAPEWIKNLNNLYKLTLSVTVLRADTLKLLCDLLKLFCLTFSLNAAKQHQKEIEDMLQENKCLGGGEIVVPPGGFENLKLLRFFATIVPRVTFAAEAMPALERIDMWFQAFEGAYGIDRLKSIQEVHLSVDNQADEATRYLVGYLKKNKQKPKIITD
;
A
#
# COMPACT_ATOMS: atom_id res chain seq x y z
N MET A 1 -36.77 -9.68 6.94
CA MET A 1 -35.53 -10.02 7.66
C MET A 1 -35.13 -11.43 7.23
N GLN A 2 -34.36 -11.50 6.15
CA GLN A 2 -33.73 -12.67 5.54
C GLN A 2 -32.43 -12.07 4.99
N GLY A 3 -31.26 -12.38 5.55
CA GLY A 3 -30.56 -13.63 5.32
C GLY A 3 -29.36 -13.27 4.46
N ILE A 4 -28.22 -13.02 5.11
CA ILE A 4 -26.95 -12.70 4.47
C ILE A 4 -26.56 -13.90 3.60
N GLU A 5 -26.46 -13.73 2.28
CA GLU A 5 -25.81 -14.71 1.41
C GLU A 5 -24.64 -14.05 0.71
N VAL A 6 -23.46 -14.25 1.31
CA VAL A 6 -22.15 -13.96 0.73
C VAL A 6 -21.46 -15.30 0.61
N ALA A 7 -21.23 -15.74 -0.62
CA ALA A 7 -20.56 -17.01 -0.87
C ALA A 7 -19.05 -16.85 -0.67
N SER A 8 -18.52 -17.35 0.44
CA SER A 8 -17.30 -18.20 0.45
C SER A 8 -16.96 -18.67 1.87
N ARG A 9 -16.58 -19.96 1.96
CA ARG A 9 -16.25 -20.66 3.19
C ARG A 9 -15.03 -20.03 3.87
N GLU A 10 -15.30 -19.55 5.09
CA GLU A 10 -14.44 -19.47 6.29
C GLU A 10 -14.37 -18.08 6.93
N LYS A 11 -15.20 -17.94 7.98
CA LYS A 11 -15.19 -16.90 9.03
C LYS A 11 -15.68 -15.50 8.66
N GLN A 12 -16.86 -15.45 8.06
CA GLN A 12 -17.70 -14.26 8.08
C GLN A 12 -18.30 -14.08 9.49
N ARG A 13 -17.71 -13.20 10.31
CA ARG A 13 -18.33 -12.74 11.56
C ARG A 13 -18.92 -11.35 11.31
N ALA A 14 -20.13 -11.28 10.80
CA ALA A 14 -20.98 -10.10 11.02
C ALA A 14 -21.65 -10.30 12.39
N ASN A 15 -21.18 -9.61 13.42
CA ASN A 15 -21.89 -9.49 14.69
C ASN A 15 -22.42 -8.07 14.76
N GLU A 16 -23.69 -7.88 15.13
CA GLU A 16 -24.36 -6.58 15.25
C GLU A 16 -23.72 -5.63 16.30
N SER A 17 -22.69 -6.11 17.02
CA SER A 17 -21.82 -5.33 17.91
C SER A 17 -20.49 -4.87 17.31
N THR A 18 -20.08 -5.40 16.15
CA THR A 18 -18.76 -5.13 15.58
C THR A 18 -18.81 -4.03 14.52
N ARG A 19 -18.19 -2.88 14.79
CA ARG A 19 -17.93 -1.80 13.82
C ARG A 19 -16.90 -2.19 12.75
N ILE A 20 -16.81 -3.47 12.40
CA ILE A 20 -15.77 -4.05 11.55
C ILE A 20 -16.44 -4.99 10.55
N LEU A 21 -16.11 -4.80 9.28
CA LEU A 21 -16.48 -5.70 8.20
C LEU A 21 -15.19 -6.02 7.43
N SER A 22 -14.79 -7.28 7.43
CA SER A 22 -13.52 -7.73 6.87
C SER A 22 -13.63 -9.11 6.26
N GLY A 23 -12.71 -9.45 5.37
CA GLY A 23 -12.76 -10.74 4.66
C GLY A 23 -13.77 -10.74 3.52
N ILE A 24 -14.12 -9.55 3.00
CA ILE A 24 -15.18 -9.41 1.99
C ILE A 24 -14.62 -9.79 0.61
N GLU A 25 -15.38 -10.62 -0.10
CA GLU A 25 -15.28 -10.82 -1.54
C GLU A 25 -16.46 -10.11 -2.22
N ILE A 26 -16.18 -9.33 -3.27
CA ILE A 26 -17.20 -8.66 -4.08
C ILE A 26 -17.01 -9.07 -5.53
N THR A 27 -18.07 -9.62 -6.12
CA THR A 27 -18.14 -10.01 -7.52
C THR A 27 -19.14 -9.14 -8.28
N GLU A 28 -18.99 -9.05 -9.59
CA GLU A 28 -19.94 -8.38 -10.47
C GLU A 28 -21.38 -8.90 -10.26
N GLY A 29 -22.36 -8.00 -10.27
CA GLY A 29 -23.77 -8.31 -10.01
C GLY A 29 -24.13 -8.45 -8.52
N SER A 30 -23.18 -8.23 -7.60
CA SER A 30 -23.46 -8.31 -6.16
C SER A 30 -24.40 -7.19 -5.70
N ILE A 31 -25.65 -7.55 -5.44
CA ILE A 31 -26.67 -6.64 -4.91
C ILE A 31 -26.38 -6.18 -3.47
N ALA A 32 -25.54 -6.92 -2.73
CA ALA A 32 -25.19 -6.62 -1.36
C ALA A 32 -24.32 -5.36 -1.22
N VAL A 33 -23.66 -4.92 -2.30
CA VAL A 33 -22.82 -3.72 -2.31
C VAL A 33 -23.60 -2.48 -1.90
N ALA A 34 -24.86 -2.34 -2.36
CA ALA A 34 -25.70 -1.21 -1.99
C ALA A 34 -26.03 -1.16 -0.49
N SER A 35 -26.02 -2.32 0.19
CA SER A 35 -26.28 -2.39 1.64
C SER A 35 -25.13 -1.84 2.47
N LEU A 36 -23.90 -1.75 1.92
CA LEU A 36 -22.76 -1.14 2.61
C LEU A 36 -23.03 0.32 3.00
N HIS A 37 -23.84 1.03 2.20
CA HIS A 37 -24.22 2.41 2.45
C HIS A 37 -24.95 2.59 3.79
N GLN A 38 -25.63 1.55 4.30
CA GLN A 38 -26.38 1.61 5.55
C GLN A 38 -25.50 1.43 6.80
N LEU A 39 -24.25 1.00 6.63
CA LEU A 39 -23.33 0.66 7.72
C LEU A 39 -22.59 1.91 8.27
N THR A 40 -23.30 3.00 8.53
CA THR A 40 -22.69 4.28 8.96
C THR A 40 -21.91 4.20 10.28
N GLY A 41 -22.19 3.20 11.11
CA GLY A 41 -21.43 2.88 12.33
C GLY A 41 -20.09 2.17 12.09
N LEU A 42 -19.75 1.80 10.85
CA LEU A 42 -18.56 1.04 10.50
C LEU A 42 -17.28 1.86 10.78
N ARG A 43 -16.25 1.20 11.28
CA ARG A 43 -14.91 1.76 11.55
C ARG A 43 -13.83 1.08 10.75
N LYS A 44 -14.01 -0.18 10.37
CA LYS A 44 -13.11 -0.91 9.47
C LYS A 44 -13.89 -1.59 8.35
N LEU A 45 -13.45 -1.33 7.11
CA LEU A 45 -13.87 -2.03 5.91
C LEU A 45 -12.65 -2.69 5.27
N ALA A 46 -12.68 -4.01 5.07
CA ALA A 46 -11.60 -4.74 4.40
C ALA A 46 -12.12 -5.71 3.33
N ILE A 47 -11.86 -5.36 2.08
CA ILE A 47 -12.22 -6.09 0.87
C ILE A 47 -10.94 -6.74 0.33
N TYR A 48 -10.88 -8.06 0.35
CA TYR A 48 -9.66 -8.81 -0.01
C TYR A 48 -9.72 -9.43 -1.41
N LYS A 49 -10.92 -9.55 -1.98
CA LYS A 49 -11.14 -10.09 -3.32
C LYS A 49 -12.16 -9.23 -4.03
N LEU A 50 -11.74 -8.61 -5.12
CA LEU A 50 -12.58 -7.73 -5.90
C LEU A 50 -12.56 -8.17 -7.37
N LYS A 51 -13.73 -8.55 -7.87
CA LYS A 51 -13.95 -9.02 -9.25
C LYS A 51 -15.13 -8.25 -9.85
N VAL A 52 -14.95 -6.95 -9.99
CA VAL A 52 -15.94 -6.04 -10.61
C VAL A 52 -15.41 -5.54 -11.95
N GLN A 53 -16.28 -5.19 -12.86
CA GLN A 53 -15.88 -4.57 -14.12
C GLN A 53 -15.79 -3.06 -13.94
N LYS A 54 -14.73 -2.44 -14.48
CA LYS A 54 -14.58 -0.98 -14.47
C LYS A 54 -15.82 -0.32 -15.09
N GLY A 55 -16.39 0.66 -14.39
CA GLY A 55 -17.57 1.39 -14.85
C GLY A 55 -18.90 0.63 -14.72
N SER A 56 -18.90 -0.60 -14.17
CA SER A 56 -20.14 -1.33 -13.91
C SER A 56 -21.00 -0.66 -12.84
N GLN A 57 -22.26 -1.05 -12.77
CA GLN A 57 -23.15 -0.65 -11.69
C GLN A 57 -22.59 -1.07 -10.32
N THR A 58 -22.06 -2.30 -10.22
CA THR A 58 -21.45 -2.82 -8.99
C THR A 58 -20.26 -1.95 -8.55
N SER A 59 -19.36 -1.61 -9.50
CA SER A 59 -18.23 -0.71 -9.25
C SER A 59 -18.70 0.68 -8.80
N THR A 60 -19.71 1.23 -9.45
CA THR A 60 -20.23 2.57 -9.12
C THR A 60 -20.85 2.61 -7.72
N GLN A 61 -21.66 1.60 -7.39
CA GLN A 61 -22.28 1.46 -6.08
C GLN A 61 -21.25 1.23 -4.98
N LEU A 62 -20.19 0.47 -5.26
CA LEU A 62 -19.11 0.21 -4.31
C LEU A 62 -18.36 1.50 -3.99
N ARG A 63 -17.95 2.26 -5.01
CA ARG A 63 -17.27 3.54 -4.83
C ARG A 63 -18.12 4.52 -4.03
N SER A 64 -19.40 4.65 -4.37
CA SER A 64 -20.35 5.50 -3.64
C SER A 64 -20.52 5.07 -2.17
N SER A 65 -20.57 3.75 -1.90
CA SER A 65 -20.67 3.23 -0.55
C SER A 65 -19.40 3.51 0.27
N ILE A 66 -18.22 3.33 -0.32
CA ILE A 66 -16.94 3.63 0.34
C ILE A 66 -16.84 5.14 0.65
N GLU A 67 -17.19 5.99 -0.31
CA GLU A 67 -17.23 7.43 -0.12
C GLU A 67 -18.15 7.82 1.05
N HIS A 68 -19.37 7.29 1.08
CA HIS A 68 -20.32 7.56 2.15
C HIS A 68 -19.80 7.08 3.52
N LEU A 69 -19.28 5.87 3.60
CA LEU A 69 -18.71 5.33 4.84
C LEU A 69 -17.52 6.16 5.35
N CYS A 70 -16.68 6.64 4.44
CA CYS A 70 -15.59 7.57 4.76
C CYS A 70 -16.12 8.88 5.38
N SER A 71 -17.26 9.38 4.90
CA SER A 71 -17.94 10.54 5.49
C SER A 71 -18.54 10.27 6.87
N CYS A 72 -18.97 9.02 7.14
CA CYS A 72 -19.58 8.59 8.41
C CYS A 72 -18.58 8.19 9.51
N GLY A 73 -17.28 8.36 9.27
CA GLY A 73 -16.25 8.09 10.29
C GLY A 73 -15.55 6.74 10.16
N LEU A 74 -15.46 6.17 8.96
CA LEU A 74 -14.57 5.04 8.69
C LEU A 74 -13.12 5.40 9.06
N GLN A 75 -12.45 4.51 9.79
CA GLN A 75 -11.09 4.71 10.30
C GLN A 75 -10.06 3.81 9.61
N THR A 76 -10.49 2.68 9.06
CA THR A 76 -9.64 1.73 8.34
C THR A 76 -10.31 1.29 7.06
N LEU A 77 -9.61 1.50 5.95
CA LEU A 77 -10.01 1.01 4.63
C LEU A 77 -8.89 0.12 4.09
N VAL A 78 -9.24 -1.12 3.74
CA VAL A 78 -8.35 -2.09 3.09
C VAL A 78 -9.02 -2.58 1.83
N ILE A 79 -8.35 -2.42 0.70
CA ILE A 79 -8.82 -2.91 -0.60
C ILE A 79 -7.64 -3.60 -1.29
N ASN A 80 -7.82 -4.89 -1.57
CA ASN A 80 -6.94 -5.64 -2.46
C ASN A 80 -7.65 -5.84 -3.80
N ASP A 81 -7.12 -5.20 -4.84
CA ASP A 81 -7.68 -5.19 -6.18
C ASP A 81 -6.66 -5.72 -7.20
N GLU A 82 -6.67 -7.04 -7.38
CA GLU A 82 -5.70 -7.73 -8.22
C GLU A 82 -5.97 -7.59 -9.73
N GLY A 83 -7.10 -7.03 -10.16
CA GLY A 83 -7.41 -6.97 -11.59
C GLY A 83 -8.73 -6.33 -12.02
N SER A 84 -9.44 -5.61 -11.13
CA SER A 84 -10.69 -4.91 -11.48
C SER A 84 -10.50 -3.45 -11.89
N ASP A 85 -9.31 -2.89 -11.66
CA ASP A 85 -8.99 -1.46 -11.89
C ASP A 85 -9.86 -0.50 -11.06
N PHE A 86 -10.55 -1.03 -10.05
CA PHE A 86 -11.45 -0.29 -9.18
C PHE A 86 -10.70 0.71 -8.30
N ILE A 87 -9.54 0.32 -7.73
CA ILE A 87 -8.78 1.20 -6.82
C ILE A 87 -8.34 2.50 -7.50
N ASN A 88 -8.14 2.49 -8.82
CA ASN A 88 -7.81 3.69 -9.60
C ASN A 88 -8.99 4.68 -9.71
N THR A 89 -10.21 4.24 -9.43
CA THR A 89 -11.40 5.12 -9.43
C THR A 89 -11.57 5.91 -8.13
N LEU A 90 -10.83 5.55 -7.07
CA LEU A 90 -10.96 6.16 -5.75
C LEU A 90 -10.42 7.60 -5.70
N ASP A 91 -9.54 7.98 -6.62
CA ASP A 91 -9.05 9.36 -6.69
C ASP A 91 -10.15 10.35 -7.10
N SER A 92 -11.16 9.87 -7.85
CA SER A 92 -12.30 10.68 -8.30
C SER A 92 -13.44 10.80 -7.28
N MET A 93 -13.22 10.44 -6.01
CA MET A 93 -14.23 10.63 -4.96
C MET A 93 -14.37 12.13 -4.63
N PRO A 94 -15.57 12.73 -4.78
CA PRO A 94 -15.75 14.16 -4.51
C PRO A 94 -15.61 14.51 -3.03
N ALA A 95 -15.98 13.61 -2.11
CA ALA A 95 -15.72 13.74 -0.68
C ALA A 95 -14.58 12.82 -0.23
N PRO A 96 -13.32 13.30 -0.17
CA PRO A 96 -12.22 12.46 0.26
C PRO A 96 -12.33 12.07 1.74
N PRO A 97 -11.73 10.92 2.14
CA PRO A 97 -11.78 10.47 3.53
C PRO A 97 -11.14 11.46 4.49
N ARG A 98 -11.72 11.63 5.69
CA ARG A 98 -11.20 12.57 6.71
C ARG A 98 -10.68 11.88 7.97
N TYR A 99 -11.25 10.73 8.32
CA TYR A 99 -11.05 10.08 9.61
C TYR A 99 -10.17 8.82 9.54
N LEU A 100 -9.58 8.54 8.37
CA LEU A 100 -8.72 7.38 8.20
C LEU A 100 -7.48 7.49 9.08
N ILE A 101 -7.26 6.41 9.82
CA ILE A 101 -6.06 6.15 10.62
C ILE A 101 -5.19 5.10 9.91
N ALA A 102 -5.81 4.20 9.15
CA ALA A 102 -5.12 3.21 8.33
C ALA A 102 -5.75 3.12 6.94
N LEU A 103 -4.91 3.12 5.90
CA LEU A 103 -5.30 2.93 4.51
C LEU A 103 -4.41 1.87 3.87
N GLU A 104 -5.02 0.89 3.21
CA GLU A 104 -4.32 -0.12 2.41
C GLU A 104 -4.99 -0.23 1.05
N LEU A 105 -4.25 0.14 0.00
CA LEU A 105 -4.63 0.01 -1.39
C LEU A 105 -3.59 -0.87 -2.10
N SER A 106 -3.90 -2.16 -2.20
CA SER A 106 -3.04 -3.18 -2.81
C SER A 106 -3.60 -3.58 -4.18
N GLY A 107 -2.70 -3.99 -5.09
CA GLY A 107 -3.06 -4.38 -6.45
C GLY A 107 -2.45 -3.48 -7.52
N LYS A 108 -3.01 -3.46 -8.73
CA LYS A 108 -2.49 -2.61 -9.81
C LYS A 108 -2.99 -1.17 -9.65
N LEU A 109 -2.16 -0.31 -9.07
CA LEU A 109 -2.48 1.11 -8.86
C LEU A 109 -1.63 1.97 -9.80
N GLU A 110 -2.25 2.80 -10.62
CA GLU A 110 -1.57 3.67 -11.60
C GLU A 110 -1.01 4.93 -10.93
N ARG A 111 -1.77 5.53 -10.00
CA ARG A 111 -1.37 6.69 -9.21
C ARG A 111 -1.91 6.60 -7.79
N ALA A 112 -1.14 7.11 -6.83
CA ALA A 112 -1.65 7.30 -5.48
C ALA A 112 -2.75 8.38 -5.52
N PRO A 113 -3.90 8.17 -4.85
CA PRO A 113 -4.93 9.19 -4.78
C PRO A 113 -4.42 10.51 -4.18
N GLU A 114 -4.68 11.63 -4.86
CA GLU A 114 -4.22 12.97 -4.50
C GLU A 114 -4.75 13.43 -3.15
N TRP A 115 -5.92 12.91 -2.74
CA TRP A 115 -6.50 13.24 -1.46
C TRP A 115 -5.75 12.65 -0.26
N ILE A 116 -4.80 11.71 -0.46
CA ILE A 116 -4.03 11.11 0.64
C ILE A 116 -3.28 12.19 1.43
N LYS A 117 -2.76 13.23 0.78
CA LYS A 117 -2.06 14.35 1.44
C LYS A 117 -2.89 15.08 2.49
N ASN A 118 -4.22 14.95 2.43
CA ASN A 118 -5.14 15.61 3.36
C ASN A 118 -5.49 14.74 4.59
N LEU A 119 -4.95 13.52 4.69
CA LEU A 119 -5.24 12.57 5.77
C LEU A 119 -4.41 12.87 7.03
N ASN A 120 -4.75 13.94 7.74
CA ASN A 120 -4.03 14.43 8.92
C ASN A 120 -3.94 13.45 10.11
N ASN A 121 -4.73 12.37 10.09
CA ASN A 121 -4.75 11.34 11.14
C ASN A 121 -4.15 10.00 10.70
N LEU A 122 -3.63 9.92 9.47
CA LEU A 122 -3.13 8.67 8.92
C LEU A 122 -1.86 8.23 9.66
N TYR A 123 -1.96 7.07 10.30
CA TYR A 123 -0.89 6.46 11.08
C TYR A 123 -0.21 5.31 10.32
N LYS A 124 -0.97 4.57 9.51
CA LYS A 124 -0.48 3.46 8.68
C LYS A 124 -0.95 3.63 7.24
N LEU A 125 -0.02 3.55 6.30
CA LEU A 125 -0.30 3.56 4.88
C LEU A 125 0.36 2.37 4.21
N THR A 126 -0.44 1.61 3.48
CA THR A 126 0.01 0.59 2.55
C THR A 126 -0.45 0.98 1.15
N LEU A 127 0.47 1.11 0.21
CA LEU A 127 0.20 1.34 -1.21
C LEU A 127 0.83 0.23 -2.04
N SER A 128 0.36 0.10 -3.28
CA SER A 128 1.03 -0.76 -4.24
C SER A 128 2.45 -0.29 -4.54
N VAL A 129 3.39 -1.22 -4.73
CA VAL A 129 4.75 -0.86 -5.22
C VAL A 129 4.70 -0.21 -6.61
N THR A 130 3.60 -0.39 -7.36
CA THR A 130 3.38 0.24 -8.67
C THR A 130 3.26 1.75 -8.61
N VAL A 131 3.10 2.34 -7.42
CA VAL A 131 3.14 3.80 -7.22
C VAL A 131 4.37 4.24 -6.41
N LEU A 132 5.37 3.37 -6.23
CA LEU A 132 6.64 3.76 -5.64
C LEU A 132 7.41 4.66 -6.62
N ARG A 133 7.20 5.97 -6.48
CA ARG A 133 7.73 7.03 -7.36
C ARG A 133 8.08 8.28 -6.56
N ALA A 134 8.92 9.15 -7.12
CA ALA A 134 9.31 10.40 -6.49
C ALA A 134 8.13 11.37 -6.26
N ASP A 135 7.18 11.46 -7.21
CA ASP A 135 5.96 12.26 -7.08
C ASP A 135 5.07 11.77 -5.93
N THR A 136 4.93 10.46 -5.80
CA THR A 136 4.18 9.82 -4.71
C THR A 136 4.87 10.05 -3.37
N LEU A 137 6.20 9.93 -3.29
CA LEU A 137 6.92 10.24 -2.06
C LEU A 137 6.76 11.72 -1.65
N LYS A 138 6.75 12.64 -2.62
CA LYS A 138 6.48 14.06 -2.39
C LYS A 138 5.04 14.32 -1.93
N LEU A 139 4.07 13.55 -2.42
CA LEU A 139 2.68 13.63 -1.96
C LEU A 139 2.54 13.22 -0.48
N LEU A 140 3.36 12.27 -0.03
CA LEU A 140 3.24 11.64 1.30
C LEU A 140 4.13 12.29 2.37
N CYS A 141 5.13 13.08 2.00
CA CYS A 141 6.17 13.54 2.95
C CYS A 141 5.62 14.43 4.07
N ASP A 142 4.51 15.13 3.85
CA ASP A 142 3.92 16.06 4.82
C ASP A 142 2.90 15.40 5.77
N LEU A 143 2.73 14.07 5.69
CA LEU A 143 1.83 13.33 6.58
C LEU A 143 2.39 13.23 8.00
N LEU A 144 2.09 14.24 8.81
CA LEU A 144 2.69 14.44 10.13
C LEU A 144 2.50 13.28 11.12
N LYS A 145 1.46 12.47 10.99
CA LYS A 145 1.22 11.33 11.92
C LYS A 145 1.60 9.97 11.33
N LEU A 146 2.13 9.93 10.11
CA LEU A 146 2.44 8.68 9.43
C LEU A 146 3.61 7.99 10.14
N PHE A 147 3.32 6.88 10.81
CA PHE A 147 4.31 6.08 11.52
C PHE A 147 4.87 4.95 10.67
N CYS A 148 4.02 4.35 9.84
CA CYS A 148 4.39 3.22 9.01
C CYS A 148 3.93 3.41 7.56
N LEU A 149 4.88 3.27 6.63
CA LEU A 149 4.65 3.26 5.20
C LEU A 149 5.04 1.89 4.64
N THR A 150 4.19 1.32 3.80
CA THR A 150 4.41 0.03 3.17
C THR A 150 4.11 0.13 1.70
N PHE A 151 5.06 -0.31 0.87
CA PHE A 151 4.83 -0.58 -0.53
C PHE A 151 4.73 -2.09 -0.70
N SER A 152 3.57 -2.59 -1.12
CA SER A 152 3.34 -4.04 -1.25
C SER A 152 2.67 -4.41 -2.54
N LEU A 153 3.12 -5.49 -3.17
CA LEU A 153 2.43 -6.09 -4.30
C LEU A 153 2.74 -7.57 -4.36
N ASN A 154 1.70 -8.38 -4.16
CA ASN A 154 1.76 -9.80 -4.43
C ASN A 154 1.15 -10.04 -5.82
N ALA A 155 1.99 -10.00 -6.85
CA ALA A 155 1.55 -10.19 -8.21
C ALA A 155 1.27 -11.68 -8.48
N ALA A 156 0.07 -12.01 -8.97
CA ALA A 156 -0.10 -13.31 -9.61
C ALA A 156 0.85 -13.41 -10.81
N LYS A 157 1.49 -14.57 -11.01
CA LYS A 157 2.50 -14.79 -12.07
C LYS A 157 2.04 -14.30 -13.45
N GLN A 158 0.75 -14.42 -13.75
CA GLN A 158 0.17 -13.98 -15.03
C GLN A 158 0.25 -12.46 -15.30
N HIS A 159 0.37 -11.63 -14.27
CA HIS A 159 0.46 -10.17 -14.40
C HIS A 159 1.89 -9.64 -14.21
N GLN A 160 2.87 -10.53 -14.02
CA GLN A 160 4.24 -10.14 -13.69
C GLN A 160 4.87 -9.27 -14.77
N LYS A 161 4.70 -9.62 -16.05
CA LYS A 161 5.27 -8.84 -17.16
C LYS A 161 4.71 -7.42 -17.25
N GLU A 162 3.40 -7.27 -17.11
CA GLU A 162 2.73 -5.96 -17.11
C GLU A 162 3.19 -5.09 -15.94
N ILE A 163 3.36 -5.70 -14.76
CA ILE A 163 3.86 -5.02 -13.57
C ILE A 163 5.33 -4.60 -13.75
N GLU A 164 6.17 -5.45 -14.32
CA GLU A 164 7.56 -5.14 -14.66
C GLU A 164 7.64 -3.96 -15.63
N ASP A 165 6.83 -3.96 -16.68
CA ASP A 165 6.80 -2.87 -17.67
C ASP A 165 6.36 -1.54 -17.02
N MET A 166 5.34 -1.58 -16.16
CA MET A 166 4.88 -0.40 -15.42
C MET A 166 5.92 0.10 -14.40
N LEU A 167 6.62 -0.80 -13.69
CA LEU A 167 7.73 -0.42 -12.81
C LEU A 167 8.87 0.23 -13.60
N GLN A 168 9.17 -0.28 -14.80
CA GLN A 168 10.20 0.29 -15.65
C GLN A 168 9.80 1.67 -16.19
N GLU A 169 8.56 1.86 -16.62
CA GLU A 169 8.02 3.16 -17.04
C GLU A 169 8.07 4.17 -15.89
N ASN A 170 7.65 3.77 -14.70
CA ASN A 170 7.68 4.61 -13.50
C ASN A 170 9.09 5.12 -13.16
N LYS A 171 10.13 4.30 -13.37
CA LYS A 171 11.53 4.74 -13.19
C LYS A 171 11.91 5.80 -14.21
N CYS A 172 11.52 5.62 -15.47
CA CYS A 172 11.82 6.56 -16.56
C CYS A 172 11.22 7.95 -16.29
N LEU A 173 10.04 8.02 -15.67
CA LEU A 173 9.40 9.28 -15.27
C LEU A 173 10.23 10.09 -14.24
N GLY A 174 11.06 9.41 -13.44
CA GLY A 174 11.91 10.00 -12.40
C GLY A 174 13.38 10.18 -12.79
N GLY A 175 13.72 10.14 -14.08
CA GLY A 175 15.12 10.20 -14.52
C GLY A 175 15.92 8.93 -14.22
N GLY A 176 15.24 7.80 -14.01
CA GLY A 176 15.85 6.49 -13.76
C GLY A 176 16.06 6.15 -12.28
N GLU A 177 15.65 7.01 -11.34
CA GLU A 177 15.84 6.79 -9.91
C GLU A 177 14.62 7.23 -9.08
N ILE A 178 14.29 6.45 -8.06
CA ILE A 178 13.26 6.81 -7.08
C ILE A 178 13.96 7.44 -5.88
N VAL A 179 13.96 8.78 -5.85
CA VAL A 179 14.62 9.56 -4.80
C VAL A 179 13.63 9.93 -3.70
N VAL A 180 13.95 9.56 -2.47
CA VAL A 180 13.27 10.08 -1.27
C VAL A 180 13.80 11.49 -1.01
N PRO A 181 12.93 12.52 -0.92
CA PRO A 181 13.36 13.89 -0.76
C PRO A 181 14.06 14.13 0.60
N PRO A 182 14.88 15.20 0.71
CA PRO A 182 15.42 15.63 1.99
C PRO A 182 14.30 16.13 2.91
N GLY A 183 14.36 15.79 4.20
CA GLY A 183 13.33 16.12 5.18
C GLY A 183 12.00 15.38 4.97
N GLY A 184 10.95 15.85 5.66
CA GLY A 184 9.63 15.23 5.61
C GLY A 184 9.60 13.87 6.28
N PHE A 185 8.42 13.23 6.33
CA PHE A 185 8.21 11.96 7.02
C PHE A 185 8.66 12.02 8.50
N GLU A 186 8.39 13.14 9.16
CA GLU A 186 8.94 13.49 10.49
C GLU A 186 8.67 12.45 11.59
N ASN A 187 7.58 11.67 11.47
CA ASN A 187 7.20 10.64 12.43
C ASN A 187 7.26 9.20 11.87
N LEU A 188 7.78 9.03 10.65
CA LEU A 188 7.88 7.73 10.01
C LEU A 188 9.01 6.94 10.66
N LYS A 189 8.66 5.86 11.38
CA LYS A 189 9.62 5.00 12.06
C LYS A 189 9.85 3.67 11.35
N LEU A 190 8.88 3.25 10.53
CA LEU A 190 8.91 1.97 9.84
C LEU A 190 8.58 2.14 8.35
N LEU A 191 9.52 1.76 7.49
CA LEU A 191 9.34 1.69 6.04
C LEU A 191 9.41 0.23 5.60
N ARG A 192 8.46 -0.23 4.81
CA ARG A 192 8.39 -1.63 4.39
C ARG A 192 8.22 -1.77 2.89
N PHE A 193 8.92 -2.72 2.30
CA PHE A 193 8.80 -3.10 0.90
C PHE A 193 8.52 -4.59 0.80
N PHE A 194 7.30 -4.98 0.45
CA PHE A 194 6.88 -6.37 0.34
C PHE A 194 6.36 -6.66 -1.07
N ALA A 195 7.28 -6.89 -1.99
CA ALA A 195 6.95 -7.07 -3.40
C ALA A 195 7.95 -8.00 -4.08
N THR A 196 7.50 -8.71 -5.12
CA THR A 196 8.37 -9.57 -5.94
C THR A 196 9.58 -8.79 -6.46
N ILE A 197 9.37 -7.54 -6.88
CA ILE A 197 10.42 -6.65 -7.39
C ILE A 197 10.41 -5.36 -6.57
N VAL A 198 11.54 -5.05 -5.94
CA VAL A 198 11.76 -3.78 -5.25
C VAL A 198 12.72 -2.95 -6.10
N PRO A 199 12.22 -1.86 -6.73
CA PRO A 199 13.04 -1.01 -7.59
C PRO A 199 14.08 -0.24 -6.79
N ARG A 200 15.06 0.33 -7.48
CA ARG A 200 16.12 1.11 -6.84
C ARG A 200 15.52 2.33 -6.12
N VAL A 201 15.81 2.46 -4.82
CA VAL A 201 15.44 3.62 -4.00
C VAL A 201 16.69 4.30 -3.44
N THR A 202 16.70 5.63 -3.49
CA THR A 202 17.82 6.43 -2.98
C THR A 202 17.32 7.44 -1.95
N PHE A 203 17.93 7.41 -0.77
CA PHE A 203 17.64 8.35 0.30
C PHE A 203 18.56 9.57 0.17
N ALA A 204 17.96 10.75 -0.03
CA ALA A 204 18.69 12.00 0.05
C ALA A 204 19.26 12.23 1.47
N ALA A 205 20.23 13.13 1.58
CA ALA A 205 20.67 13.59 2.90
C ALA A 205 19.47 14.16 3.68
N GLU A 206 19.39 13.88 4.99
CA GLU A 206 18.30 14.32 5.86
C GLU A 206 16.91 13.71 5.54
N ALA A 207 16.82 12.71 4.65
CA ALA A 207 15.56 12.01 4.39
C ALA A 207 15.09 11.26 5.64
N MET A 208 13.76 11.25 5.87
CA MET A 208 13.07 10.47 6.91
C MET A 208 13.80 10.49 8.27
N PRO A 209 13.85 11.64 8.95
CA PRO A 209 14.76 11.88 10.09
C PRO A 209 14.50 10.97 11.29
N ALA A 210 13.28 10.44 11.44
CA ALA A 210 12.88 9.53 12.50
C ALA A 210 12.85 8.05 12.10
N LEU A 211 13.32 7.67 10.89
CA LEU A 211 13.23 6.29 10.43
C LEU A 211 14.15 5.38 11.23
N GLU A 212 13.56 4.41 11.93
CA GLU A 212 14.27 3.48 12.82
C GLU A 212 14.50 2.13 12.15
N ARG A 213 13.58 1.69 11.28
CA ARG A 213 13.59 0.35 10.70
C ARG A 213 13.12 0.32 9.26
N ILE A 214 13.82 -0.46 8.44
CA ILE A 214 13.38 -0.83 7.09
C ILE A 214 13.18 -2.35 7.02
N ASP A 215 11.99 -2.80 6.63
CA ASP A 215 11.74 -4.21 6.30
C ASP A 215 11.62 -4.40 4.80
N MET A 216 12.26 -5.43 4.28
CA MET A 216 12.17 -5.77 2.87
C MET A 216 11.94 -7.26 2.69
N TRP A 217 10.93 -7.61 1.90
CA TRP A 217 10.78 -8.94 1.30
C TRP A 217 10.73 -8.78 -0.21
N PHE A 218 11.58 -9.52 -0.91
CA PHE A 218 11.70 -9.45 -2.36
C PHE A 218 12.29 -10.70 -3.00
N GLN A 219 11.96 -10.90 -4.28
CA GLN A 219 12.66 -11.85 -5.15
C GLN A 219 13.75 -11.13 -5.97
N ALA A 220 13.44 -9.97 -6.55
CA ALA A 220 14.38 -9.11 -7.24
C ALA A 220 14.54 -7.78 -6.50
N PHE A 221 15.77 -7.35 -6.30
CA PHE A 221 16.09 -6.10 -5.61
C PHE A 221 17.15 -5.32 -6.37
N GLU A 222 16.85 -4.06 -6.66
CA GLU A 222 17.72 -3.20 -7.47
C GLU A 222 18.60 -2.25 -6.64
N GLY A 223 18.50 -2.31 -5.32
CA GLY A 223 19.35 -1.58 -4.40
C GLY A 223 18.64 -0.48 -3.61
N ALA A 224 19.22 -0.18 -2.45
CA ALA A 224 18.79 0.91 -1.59
C ALA A 224 20.01 1.70 -1.13
N TYR A 225 20.09 2.96 -1.53
CA TYR A 225 21.30 3.79 -1.42
C TYR A 225 21.09 4.95 -0.45
N GLY A 226 22.13 5.34 0.28
CA GLY A 226 22.06 6.41 1.28
C GLY A 226 21.43 5.99 2.61
N ILE A 227 21.16 4.70 2.81
CA ILE A 227 20.66 4.16 4.08
C ILE A 227 21.60 4.51 5.24
N ASP A 228 22.92 4.47 5.00
CA ASP A 228 23.98 4.82 5.94
C ASP A 228 23.92 6.28 6.43
N ARG A 229 23.21 7.15 5.71
CA ARG A 229 23.05 8.58 6.03
C ARG A 229 21.79 8.89 6.83
N LEU A 230 20.90 7.91 7.00
CA LEU A 230 19.68 8.08 7.78
C LEU A 230 20.05 8.19 9.26
N LYS A 231 19.71 9.32 9.90
CA LYS A 231 20.21 9.65 11.24
C LYS A 231 19.74 8.67 12.33
N SER A 232 18.50 8.22 12.24
CA SER A 232 17.85 7.41 13.28
C SER A 232 17.83 5.92 12.96
N ILE A 233 18.35 5.49 11.80
CA ILE A 233 18.21 4.11 11.35
C ILE A 233 18.97 3.16 12.27
N GLN A 234 18.28 2.11 12.70
CA GLN A 234 18.81 1.10 13.61
C GLN A 234 18.98 -0.22 12.88
N GLU A 235 17.94 -0.64 12.15
CA GLU A 235 17.86 -1.98 11.58
C GLU A 235 17.33 -1.98 10.15
N VAL A 236 17.90 -2.87 9.34
CA VAL A 236 17.37 -3.23 8.03
C VAL A 236 17.19 -4.74 8.00
N HIS A 237 15.95 -5.18 7.86
CA HIS A 237 15.58 -6.59 7.81
C HIS A 237 15.35 -6.98 6.35
N LEU A 238 16.11 -7.95 5.85
CA LEU A 238 16.01 -8.43 4.47
C LEU A 238 15.61 -9.90 4.48
N SER A 239 14.43 -10.20 3.94
CA SER A 239 13.96 -11.55 3.69
C SER A 239 14.00 -11.80 2.18
N VAL A 240 14.93 -12.64 1.72
CA VAL A 240 15.18 -12.86 0.29
C VAL A 240 14.45 -14.12 -0.18
N ASP A 241 13.66 -14.01 -1.23
CA ASP A 241 13.01 -15.18 -1.83
C ASP A 241 14.04 -16.19 -2.36
N ASN A 242 13.71 -17.49 -2.27
CA ASN A 242 14.63 -18.54 -2.70
C ASN A 242 14.92 -18.50 -4.21
N GLN A 243 14.01 -17.93 -5.01
CA GLN A 243 14.16 -17.73 -6.46
C GLN A 243 14.84 -16.41 -6.84
N ALA A 244 15.46 -15.70 -5.89
CA ALA A 244 16.23 -14.50 -6.23
C ALA A 244 17.35 -14.80 -7.25
N ASP A 245 17.76 -13.81 -8.02
CA ASP A 245 18.86 -13.95 -8.98
C ASP A 245 20.23 -13.67 -8.33
N GLU A 246 21.32 -13.86 -9.09
CA GLU A 246 22.67 -13.63 -8.59
C GLU A 246 22.93 -12.15 -8.27
N ALA A 247 22.38 -11.23 -9.09
CA ALA A 247 22.51 -9.79 -8.88
C ALA A 247 21.89 -9.35 -7.55
N THR A 248 20.69 -9.83 -7.24
CA THR A 248 19.99 -9.59 -5.97
C THR A 248 20.80 -10.13 -4.80
N ARG A 249 21.30 -11.38 -4.88
CA ARG A 249 22.13 -11.96 -3.82
C ARG A 249 23.44 -11.20 -3.63
N TYR A 250 24.05 -10.71 -4.70
CA TYR A 250 25.24 -9.88 -4.64
C TYR A 250 24.98 -8.56 -3.89
N LEU A 251 23.88 -7.86 -4.20
CA LEU A 251 23.49 -6.61 -3.54
C LEU A 251 23.19 -6.83 -2.05
N VAL A 252 22.47 -7.91 -1.71
CA VAL A 252 22.24 -8.30 -0.31
C VAL A 252 23.56 -8.60 0.41
N GLY A 253 24.48 -9.32 -0.25
CA GLY A 253 25.82 -9.59 0.26
C GLY A 253 26.64 -8.32 0.48
N TYR A 254 26.50 -7.32 -0.39
CA TYR A 254 27.13 -6.01 -0.23
C TYR A 254 26.58 -5.27 0.99
N LEU A 255 25.25 -5.24 1.16
CA LEU A 255 24.62 -4.65 2.35
C LEU A 255 25.09 -5.33 3.64
N LYS A 256 25.15 -6.67 3.67
CA LYS A 256 25.64 -7.45 4.82
C LYS A 256 27.08 -7.12 5.22
N LYS A 257 27.92 -6.73 4.27
CA LYS A 257 29.32 -6.34 4.55
C LYS A 257 29.42 -4.99 5.26
N ASN A 258 28.34 -4.20 5.31
CA ASN A 258 28.32 -2.97 6.08
C ASN A 258 28.47 -3.29 7.57
N LYS A 259 29.63 -2.93 8.14
CA LYS A 259 29.94 -3.10 9.56
C LYS A 259 29.49 -1.90 10.41
N GLN A 260 29.02 -0.82 9.77
CA GLN A 260 28.50 0.37 10.44
C GLN A 260 26.98 0.25 10.61
N LYS A 261 26.35 1.27 11.24
CA LYS A 261 24.89 1.36 11.29
C LYS A 261 24.31 1.59 9.87
N PRO A 262 23.10 1.08 9.58
CA PRO A 262 22.26 0.23 10.44
C PRO A 262 22.71 -1.23 10.50
N LYS A 263 22.25 -1.95 11.54
CA LYS A 263 22.41 -3.39 11.65
C LYS A 263 21.59 -4.07 10.55
N ILE A 264 22.28 -4.85 9.71
CA ILE A 264 21.62 -5.65 8.67
C ILE A 264 21.28 -7.02 9.25
N ILE A 265 20.00 -7.38 9.20
CA ILE A 265 19.45 -8.66 9.64
C ILE A 265 18.87 -9.34 8.41
N THR A 266 19.19 -10.63 8.22
CA THR A 266 18.65 -11.40 7.11
C THR A 266 18.16 -12.74 7.59
N ASP A 267 16.97 -13.11 7.13
CA ASP A 267 16.37 -14.43 7.37
C ASP A 267 16.85 -15.46 6.35
#